data_AF-F4S357-F1
#
_entry.id   AF-F4S357-F1
#
_cell.length_a   1.000
_cell.length_b   1.000
_cell.length_c   1.000
_cell.angle_alpha   90.00
_cell.angle_beta   90.00
_cell.angle_gamma   90.00
#
_symmetry.space_group_name_H-M   'P 1'
#
loop_
_entity.id
_entity.type
_entity.pdbx_description
1 polymer ?
#
loop_
_entity_poly.entity_id
_entity_poly.type
_entity_poly.pdbx_seq_one_letter_code
_entity_poly.pdbx_strand_id
1 'polypeptide(L)'
;MLSFQSPKLFIVFIGICITQFAFSNADIARCKTSYQSQRPSLTSVCEDDYARKYACVTTTCDNSGRQFVPMKGCLHNGAGGQSEQQCSGYKPGKDGHYECTNSGGQTYQCPYSLLNVPFITCGDCYLP
;
A
#
# COMPACT_ATOMS: atom_id res chain seq x y z
N MET A 1 -34.11 25.45 -54.59
CA MET A 1 -32.93 24.60 -54.29
C MET A 1 -31.76 25.53 -53.98
N LEU A 2 -31.44 25.73 -52.71
CA LEU A 2 -30.24 26.45 -52.29
C LEU A 2 -29.39 25.45 -51.51
N SER A 3 -28.29 25.07 -52.14
CA SER A 3 -27.27 24.16 -51.60
C SER A 3 -26.48 24.90 -50.52
N PHE A 4 -26.52 24.40 -49.28
CA PHE A 4 -25.61 24.82 -48.22
C PHE A 4 -24.58 23.71 -48.02
N GLN A 5 -23.40 23.91 -48.59
CA GLN A 5 -22.24 23.05 -48.43
C GLN A 5 -21.27 23.73 -47.46
N SER A 6 -21.13 23.22 -46.24
CA SER A 6 -19.94 23.45 -45.42
C SER A 6 -19.81 22.42 -44.29
N PRO A 7 -18.95 21.41 -44.41
CA PRO A 7 -18.58 20.55 -43.29
C PRO A 7 -17.10 20.78 -42.95
N LYS A 8 -16.75 21.89 -42.28
CA LYS A 8 -15.36 22.12 -41.83
C LYS A 8 -15.24 22.78 -40.44
N LEU A 9 -16.21 22.60 -39.55
CA LEU A 9 -16.16 23.16 -38.19
C LEU A 9 -16.52 22.18 -37.06
N PHE A 10 -16.57 20.88 -37.32
CA PHE A 10 -16.84 19.86 -36.28
C PHE A 10 -15.61 19.06 -35.83
N ILE A 11 -14.46 19.21 -36.49
CA ILE A 11 -13.26 18.37 -36.21
C ILE A 11 -12.36 18.99 -35.12
N VAL A 12 -12.60 20.23 -34.71
CA VAL A 12 -11.71 20.91 -33.73
C VAL A 12 -12.13 20.66 -32.26
N PHE A 13 -13.35 20.16 -32.00
CA PHE A 13 -13.83 19.95 -30.62
C PHE A 13 -13.54 18.56 -30.02
N ILE A 14 -12.97 17.62 -30.79
CA ILE A 14 -12.63 16.27 -30.29
C ILE A 14 -11.16 16.21 -29.78
N GLY A 15 -10.36 17.26 -29.99
CA GLY A 15 -8.92 17.25 -29.70
C GLY A 15 -8.47 17.69 -28.31
N ILE A 16 -9.35 18.18 -27.41
CA ILE A 16 -8.91 18.92 -26.21
C ILE A 16 -9.39 18.34 -24.86
N CYS A 17 -10.12 17.22 -24.82
CA CYS A 17 -10.64 16.68 -23.55
C CYS A 17 -9.97 15.41 -23.02
N ILE A 18 -8.81 14.97 -23.54
CA ILE A 18 -8.18 13.70 -23.12
C ILE A 18 -6.88 13.88 -22.32
N THR A 19 -6.30 15.08 -22.22
CA THR A 19 -4.92 15.23 -21.65
C THR A 19 -4.84 15.85 -20.26
N GLN A 20 -5.89 15.75 -19.44
CA GLN A 20 -5.81 16.16 -18.03
C GLN A 20 -6.16 15.02 -17.07
N PHE A 21 -5.59 13.84 -17.29
CA PHE A 21 -5.24 13.00 -16.15
C PHE A 21 -3.80 13.32 -15.79
N ALA A 22 -3.62 14.38 -15.01
CA ALA A 22 -2.43 14.51 -14.19
C ALA A 22 -2.52 13.41 -13.11
N PHE A 23 -2.11 12.17 -13.46
CA PHE A 23 -1.75 11.17 -12.46
C PHE A 23 -0.42 11.62 -11.84
N SER A 24 -0.45 12.67 -11.03
CA SER A 24 0.68 13.05 -10.20
C SER A 24 0.65 12.22 -8.93
N ASN A 25 0.81 10.90 -9.06
CA ASN A 25 0.98 10.00 -7.93
C ASN A 25 1.75 8.77 -8.42
N ALA A 26 3.07 8.79 -8.25
CA ALA A 26 3.90 7.61 -8.39
C ALA A 26 5.12 7.76 -7.49
N ASP A 27 4.89 7.89 -6.18
CA ASP A 27 5.90 7.49 -5.21
C ASP A 27 5.53 6.08 -4.74
N ILE A 28 6.19 5.08 -5.33
CA ILE A 28 6.05 3.68 -4.91
C ILE A 28 6.80 3.54 -3.58
N ALA A 29 6.09 3.32 -2.49
CA ALA A 29 6.71 3.15 -1.17
C ALA A 29 6.84 1.67 -0.83
N ARG A 30 8.07 1.24 -0.46
CA ARG A 30 8.34 -0.11 0.05
C ARG A 30 8.33 -0.05 1.57
N CYS A 31 7.24 -0.50 2.18
CA CYS A 31 6.96 -0.34 3.61
C CYS A 31 7.78 -1.32 4.47
N LYS A 32 9.11 -1.32 4.37
CA LYS A 32 9.97 -2.28 5.06
C LYS A 32 9.97 -2.07 6.58
N THR A 33 9.96 -0.82 7.03
CA THR A 33 10.04 -0.52 8.46
C THR A 33 8.71 -0.75 9.15
N SER A 34 7.62 -0.18 8.63
CA SER A 34 6.29 -0.43 9.17
C SER A 34 5.20 -0.28 8.12
N TYR A 35 4.09 -0.97 8.34
CA TYR A 35 2.86 -0.82 7.57
C TYR A 35 1.67 -0.96 8.50
N GLN A 36 0.71 -0.05 8.37
CA GLN A 36 -0.55 -0.13 9.10
C GLN A 36 -1.69 0.27 8.17
N SER A 37 -2.51 -0.71 7.80
CA SER A 37 -3.80 -0.39 7.19
C SER A 37 -4.69 0.20 8.27
N GLN A 38 -5.07 1.46 8.15
CA GLN A 38 -6.11 2.01 8.99
C GLN A 38 -7.45 1.55 8.38
N ARG A 39 -8.18 0.63 9.02
CA ARG A 39 -9.57 0.28 8.62
C ARG A 39 -10.52 0.99 9.57
N PRO A 40 -11.61 1.63 9.08
CA PRO A 40 -12.18 1.60 7.73
C PRO A 40 -11.62 2.67 6.75
N SER A 41 -10.51 3.33 7.06
CA SER A 41 -10.00 4.45 6.25
C SER A 41 -9.41 4.04 4.90
N LEU A 42 -9.57 4.96 3.95
CA LEU A 42 -9.08 4.86 2.57
C LEU A 42 -7.55 4.95 2.47
N THR A 43 -6.87 5.26 3.58
CA THR A 43 -5.43 5.47 3.65
C THR A 43 -4.75 4.48 4.59
N SER A 44 -3.51 4.15 4.27
CA SER A 44 -2.59 3.33 5.05
C SER A 44 -1.35 4.14 5.38
N VAL A 45 -0.73 3.83 6.53
CA VAL A 45 0.56 4.41 6.92
C VAL A 45 1.65 3.43 6.54
N CYS A 46 2.64 3.93 5.82
CA CYS A 46 3.79 3.17 5.34
C CYS A 46 5.08 3.85 5.80
N GLU A 47 6.03 3.07 6.29
CA GLU A 47 7.37 3.55 6.61
C GLU A 47 8.42 2.74 5.86
N ASP A 48 9.24 3.44 5.08
CA ASP A 48 10.24 2.82 4.21
C ASP A 48 11.54 2.46 4.96
N ASP A 49 12.54 1.95 4.23
CA ASP A 49 13.85 1.57 4.78
C ASP A 49 14.67 2.74 5.34
N TYR A 50 14.28 3.98 5.07
CA TYR A 50 14.90 5.20 5.59
C TYR A 50 14.08 5.86 6.70
N ALA A 51 13.10 5.14 7.26
CA ALA A 51 12.16 5.64 8.25
C ALA A 51 11.30 6.83 7.76
N ARG A 52 11.13 6.98 6.43
CA ARG A 52 10.26 8.01 5.85
C ARG A 52 8.82 7.51 5.92
N LYS A 53 7.94 8.34 6.49
CA LYS A 53 6.53 8.04 6.65
C LYS A 53 5.72 8.60 5.48
N TYR A 54 4.86 7.75 4.94
CA TYR A 54 3.96 8.05 3.83
C TYR A 54 2.52 7.73 4.23
N ALA A 55 1.60 8.54 3.75
CA ALA A 55 0.20 8.18 3.64
C ALA A 55 -0.06 7.66 2.22
N CYS A 56 -0.59 6.45 2.11
CA CYS A 56 -0.83 5.79 0.83
C CYS A 56 -2.30 5.38 0.71
N VAL A 57 -2.83 5.27 -0.51
CA VAL A 57 -4.17 4.72 -0.73
C VAL A 57 -4.18 3.23 -0.37
N THR A 58 -5.05 2.77 0.53
CA THR A 58 -5.01 1.37 1.03
C THR A 58 -5.19 0.33 -0.08
N THR A 59 -5.95 0.64 -1.13
CA THR A 59 -6.21 -0.30 -2.24
C THR A 59 -5.00 -0.52 -3.17
N THR A 60 -3.99 0.36 -3.13
CA THR A 60 -2.76 0.24 -3.92
C THR A 60 -1.63 -0.44 -3.14
N CYS A 61 -1.91 -0.86 -1.90
CA CYS A 61 -0.96 -1.50 -1.01
C CYS A 61 -1.11 -3.02 -1.06
N ASP A 62 -0.09 -3.72 -1.58
CA ASP A 62 -0.08 -5.17 -1.64
C ASP A 62 1.32 -5.81 -1.48
N ASN A 63 1.32 -7.09 -1.18
CA ASN A 63 2.44 -7.99 -1.27
C ASN A 63 2.04 -9.10 -2.26
N SER A 64 2.49 -9.01 -3.51
CA SER A 64 2.18 -9.98 -4.57
C SER A 64 0.67 -10.19 -4.76
N GLY A 65 -0.11 -9.10 -4.78
CA GLY A 65 -1.57 -9.10 -4.94
C GLY A 65 -2.35 -9.37 -3.64
N ARG A 66 -1.69 -9.39 -2.48
CA ARG A 66 -2.33 -9.62 -1.17
C ARG A 66 -2.15 -8.42 -0.26
N GLN A 67 -3.21 -7.95 0.39
CA GLN A 67 -3.15 -6.82 1.36
C GLN A 67 -2.63 -7.25 2.75
N PHE A 68 -1.78 -8.28 2.80
CA PHE A 68 -1.19 -8.79 4.01
C PHE A 68 0.16 -9.42 3.70
N VAL A 69 1.01 -9.51 4.71
CA VAL A 69 2.25 -10.30 4.64
C VAL A 69 2.10 -11.62 5.39
N PRO A 70 2.80 -12.69 4.99
CA PRO A 70 2.70 -13.98 5.65
C PRO A 70 3.28 -13.93 7.07
N MET A 71 2.58 -14.52 8.04
CA MET A 71 3.02 -14.61 9.44
C MET A 71 3.86 -15.85 9.75
N LYS A 72 4.52 -16.44 8.73
CA LYS A 72 5.26 -17.69 8.89
C LYS A 72 6.26 -17.61 10.04
N GLY A 73 6.13 -18.54 11.00
CA GLY A 73 7.01 -18.62 12.17
C GLY A 73 6.74 -17.58 13.26
N CYS A 74 5.71 -16.73 13.13
CA CYS A 74 5.36 -15.77 14.18
C CYS A 74 4.66 -16.45 15.36
N LEU A 75 4.99 -16.00 16.58
CA LEU A 75 4.51 -16.53 17.84
C LEU A 75 3.50 -15.59 18.49
N HIS A 76 2.36 -16.11 18.93
CA HIS A 76 1.36 -15.32 19.65
C HIS A 76 1.80 -15.14 21.11
N ASN A 77 2.03 -13.90 21.55
CA ASN A 77 2.47 -13.61 22.93
C ASN A 77 3.68 -14.43 23.41
N GLY A 78 4.60 -14.79 22.49
CA GLY A 78 5.76 -15.65 22.80
C GLY A 78 5.42 -17.09 23.17
N ALA A 79 4.14 -17.49 23.17
CA ALA A 79 3.70 -18.85 23.44
C ALA A 79 3.74 -19.69 22.15
N GLY A 80 4.14 -20.96 22.29
CA GLY A 80 4.39 -21.87 21.18
C GLY A 80 3.20 -22.07 20.24
N GLY A 81 3.48 -22.06 18.95
CA GLY A 81 2.53 -22.23 17.85
C GLY A 81 2.88 -21.30 16.70
N GLN A 82 3.30 -21.85 15.55
CA GLN A 82 3.58 -21.04 14.37
C GLN A 82 2.26 -20.63 13.74
N SER A 83 2.04 -19.33 13.59
CA SER A 83 0.85 -18.80 12.94
C SER A 83 1.01 -18.82 11.41
N GLU A 84 0.04 -19.39 10.69
CA GLU A 84 -0.10 -19.22 9.23
C GLU A 84 -1.11 -18.10 8.89
N GLN A 85 -1.42 -17.23 9.87
CA GLN A 85 -2.37 -16.15 9.69
C GLN A 85 -1.79 -15.02 8.82
N GLN A 86 -2.66 -14.05 8.51
CA GLN A 86 -2.37 -12.93 7.64
C GLN A 86 -2.01 -11.70 8.47
N CYS A 87 -0.86 -11.11 8.18
CA CYS A 87 -0.39 -9.91 8.83
C CYS A 87 -0.97 -8.66 8.16
N SER A 88 -1.93 -8.01 8.79
CA SER A 88 -2.56 -6.79 8.26
C SER A 88 -1.78 -5.51 8.59
N GLY A 89 -0.82 -5.58 9.51
CA GLY A 89 0.08 -4.49 9.83
C GLY A 89 1.27 -4.99 10.64
N TYR A 90 2.40 -4.31 10.53
CA TYR A 90 3.63 -4.70 11.22
C TYR A 90 4.51 -3.48 11.52
N LYS A 91 5.39 -3.64 12.51
CA LYS A 91 6.34 -2.62 12.97
C LYS A 91 7.53 -3.27 13.68
N PRO A 92 8.63 -2.54 13.90
CA PRO A 92 9.73 -3.04 14.74
C PRO A 92 9.26 -3.20 16.20
N GLY A 93 9.56 -4.35 16.81
CA GLY A 93 9.36 -4.65 18.22
C GLY A 93 10.60 -4.33 19.07
N LYS A 94 10.52 -4.61 20.38
CA LYS A 94 11.57 -4.25 21.35
C LYS A 94 12.89 -5.02 21.19
N ASP A 95 12.83 -6.27 20.74
CA ASP A 95 13.99 -7.18 20.69
C ASP A 95 14.61 -7.27 19.28
N GLY A 96 14.34 -6.29 18.41
CA GLY A 96 14.77 -6.32 17.00
C GLY A 96 13.96 -7.25 16.10
N HIS A 97 13.01 -7.99 16.68
CA HIS A 97 11.99 -8.75 15.97
C HIS A 97 10.85 -7.85 15.49
N TYR A 98 10.23 -8.20 14.38
CA TYR A 98 9.00 -7.53 13.94
C TYR A 98 7.81 -7.98 14.75
N GLU A 99 6.98 -7.02 15.13
CA GLU A 99 5.63 -7.27 15.63
C GLU A 99 4.66 -7.21 14.46
N CYS A 100 3.80 -8.20 14.38
CA CYS A 100 2.73 -8.29 13.40
C CYS A 100 1.37 -8.26 14.10
N THR A 101 0.43 -7.48 13.56
CA THR A 101 -0.97 -7.44 13.97
C THR A 101 -1.84 -8.05 12.88
N ASN A 102 -2.63 -9.07 13.24
CA ASN A 102 -3.61 -9.68 12.34
C ASN A 102 -4.90 -8.84 12.26
N SER A 103 -5.83 -9.23 11.38
CA SER A 103 -7.10 -8.52 11.20
C SER A 103 -8.03 -8.54 12.43
N GLY A 104 -7.79 -9.45 13.37
CA GLY A 104 -8.47 -9.53 14.67
C GLY A 104 -7.83 -8.68 15.77
N GLY A 105 -6.82 -7.86 15.44
CA GLY A 105 -6.12 -7.01 16.39
C GLY A 105 -5.13 -7.74 17.31
N GLN A 106 -4.88 -9.03 17.07
CA GLN A 106 -3.95 -9.82 17.86
C GLN A 106 -2.52 -9.60 17.37
N THR A 107 -1.59 -9.45 18.32
CA THR A 107 -0.18 -9.19 18.03
C THR A 107 0.66 -10.45 18.18
N TYR A 108 1.65 -10.59 17.31
CA TYR A 108 2.56 -11.73 17.22
C TYR A 108 3.98 -11.23 17.03
N GLN A 109 4.94 -11.94 17.61
CA GLN A 109 6.36 -11.69 17.40
C GLN A 109 6.86 -12.56 16.26
N CYS A 110 7.47 -11.96 15.25
CA CYS A 110 7.92 -12.62 14.05
C CYS A 110 9.45 -12.71 14.01
N PRO A 111 10.04 -13.79 13.47
CA PRO A 111 11.48 -13.99 13.37
C PRO A 111 12.13 -13.14 12.27
N TYR A 112 11.47 -12.07 11.84
CA TYR A 112 11.94 -11.16 10.80
C TYR A 112 12.69 -9.98 11.41
N SER A 113 13.59 -9.43 10.61
CA SER A 113 14.39 -8.24 10.83
C SER A 113 14.24 -7.30 9.63
N LEU A 114 14.81 -6.09 9.70
CA LEU A 114 14.83 -5.14 8.58
C LEU A 114 15.41 -5.72 7.28
N LEU A 115 16.27 -6.74 7.37
CA LEU A 115 16.94 -7.34 6.22
C LEU A 115 16.10 -8.39 5.49
N ASN A 116 15.15 -9.04 6.16
CA ASN A 116 14.41 -10.19 5.63
C ASN A 116 12.89 -10.13 5.86
N VAL A 117 12.37 -9.00 6.32
CA VAL A 117 10.94 -8.80 6.52
C VAL A 117 10.18 -8.85 5.19
N PRO A 118 9.14 -9.70 5.06
CA PRO A 118 8.19 -9.57 3.96
C PRO A 118 7.45 -8.25 4.10
N PHE A 119 7.42 -7.44 3.05
CA PHE A 119 6.88 -6.07 3.10
C PHE A 119 5.75 -5.84 2.10
N ILE A 120 4.85 -4.93 2.44
CA ILE A 120 3.86 -4.34 1.54
C ILE A 120 4.54 -3.27 0.68
N THR A 121 4.18 -3.24 -0.61
CA THR A 121 4.49 -2.14 -1.51
C THR A 121 3.21 -1.37 -1.76
N CYS A 122 3.26 -0.05 -1.62
CA CYS A 122 2.12 0.83 -1.84
C CYS A 122 2.39 1.74 -3.04
N GLY A 123 1.38 1.91 -3.88
CA GLY A 123 1.30 3.01 -4.85
C GLY A 123 0.56 4.21 -4.27
N ASP A 124 0.47 5.30 -5.03
CA ASP A 124 -0.29 6.51 -4.67
C ASP A 124 0.00 7.02 -3.25
N CYS A 125 1.29 7.07 -2.91
CA CYS A 125 1.78 7.58 -1.63
C CYS A 125 2.15 9.05 -1.72
N TYR A 126 1.91 9.77 -0.63
CA TYR A 126 2.34 11.15 -0.43
C TYR A 126 2.91 11.32 0.98
N LEU A 127 3.79 12.32 1.13
CA LEU A 127 4.27 12.72 2.45
C LEU A 127 3.10 13.38 3.20
N PRO A 128 2.83 12.97 4.45
CA PRO A 128 1.73 13.52 5.26
C PRO A 128 1.93 14.99 5.63
#